data_AF-A0A9K3GVI9-F1
#
_entry.id   AF-A0A9K3GVI9-F1
#
_cell.length_a   1.000
_cell.length_b   1.000
_cell.length_c   1.000
_cell.angle_alpha   90.00
_cell.angle_beta   90.00
_cell.angle_gamma   90.00
#
_symmetry.space_group_name_H-M   'P 1'
#
loop_
_entity.id
_entity.type
_entity.pdbx_description
1 polymer ?
#
loop_
_entity_poly.entity_id
_entity_poly.type
_entity_poly.pdbx_seq_one_letter_code
_entity_poly.pdbx_strand_id
1 'polypeptide(L)'
;MAPGKDNMSESVSLLTQRQLDKFIREYRIPLDLNPVLPSKDETIYPFRQGKFPFYTRFCNFANYRVPFSVFLIRVLQFFRVHICQVNPFGLSRINHFEISCRAQDRRPDLDVFRYFYEFITAGDWYTFAHRKGIPPPSSDERSSLKNWKDHFF
;
A
#
# COMPACT_ATOMS: atom_id res chain seq x y z
N MET A 1 22.01 17.96 4.75
CA MET A 1 21.12 17.10 3.93
C MET A 1 20.48 16.11 4.88
N ALA A 2 19.15 16.09 4.96
CA ALA A 2 18.47 15.03 5.70
C ALA A 2 18.65 13.71 4.92
N PRO A 3 18.96 12.58 5.59
CA PRO A 3 19.09 11.28 4.92
C PRO A 3 17.83 10.96 4.11
N GLY A 4 18.04 10.30 2.98
CA GLY A 4 17.11 10.23 1.87
C GLY A 4 15.80 9.55 2.26
N LYS A 5 14.75 10.35 2.45
CA LYS A 5 13.36 9.86 2.62
C LYS A 5 12.84 9.06 1.43
N ASP A 6 13.64 8.90 0.39
CA ASP A 6 13.35 8.16 -0.83
C ASP A 6 14.13 6.85 -0.97
N ASN A 7 14.86 6.40 0.06
CA ASN A 7 15.49 5.08 0.07
C ASN A 7 14.79 4.08 1.03
N MET A 8 14.30 2.96 0.50
CA MET A 8 13.71 1.90 1.33
C MET A 8 14.72 1.29 2.30
N SER A 9 15.99 1.15 1.92
CA SER A 9 17.00 0.51 2.78
C SER A 9 17.43 1.36 3.98
N GLU A 10 16.99 2.62 4.07
CA GLU A 10 17.30 3.55 5.16
C GLU A 10 16.09 3.85 6.05
N SER A 11 14.90 3.32 5.71
CA SER A 11 13.65 3.64 6.40
C SER A 11 13.44 2.78 7.65
N VAL A 12 13.45 3.41 8.83
CA VAL A 12 13.11 2.83 10.14
C VAL A 12 11.73 3.28 10.63
N SER A 13 11.06 2.47 11.45
CA SER A 13 9.72 2.79 11.96
C SER A 13 9.77 3.74 13.16
N LEU A 14 8.90 4.75 13.15
CA LEU A 14 8.64 5.65 14.27
C LEU A 14 7.43 5.22 15.10
N LEU A 15 6.82 4.06 14.79
CA LEU A 15 5.63 3.57 15.47
C LEU A 15 5.96 3.08 16.89
N THR A 16 5.27 3.61 17.90
CA THR A 16 5.39 3.14 19.28
C THR A 16 4.46 1.96 19.56
N GLN A 17 4.75 1.18 20.61
CA GLN A 17 3.91 0.02 20.96
C GLN A 17 2.46 0.44 21.24
N ARG A 18 2.25 1.55 21.96
CA ARG A 18 0.92 2.10 22.23
C ARG A 18 0.16 2.46 20.94
N GLN A 19 0.86 3.00 19.94
CA GLN A 19 0.25 3.32 18.64
C GLN A 19 -0.06 2.04 17.86
N LEU A 20 0.82 1.04 17.89
CA LEU A 20 0.57 -0.27 17.28
C LEU A 20 -0.66 -0.94 17.89
N ASP A 21 -0.76 -1.01 19.22
CA ASP A 21 -1.89 -1.64 19.91
C ASP A 21 -3.22 -0.94 19.55
N LYS A 22 -3.20 0.40 19.46
CA LYS A 22 -4.36 1.16 19.00
C LYS A 22 -4.70 0.83 17.55
N PHE A 23 -3.70 0.77 16.67
CA PHE A 23 -3.88 0.49 15.25
C PHE A 23 -4.46 -0.92 15.01
N ILE A 24 -3.95 -1.93 15.72
CA ILE A 24 -4.47 -3.30 15.67
C ILE A 24 -5.96 -3.34 16.00
N ARG A 25 -6.38 -2.63 17.06
CA ARG A 25 -7.81 -2.55 17.45
C ARG A 25 -8.64 -1.79 16.43
N GLU A 26 -8.16 -0.64 15.96
CA GLU A 26 -8.87 0.24 15.02
C GLU A 26 -9.13 -0.44 13.67
N TYR A 27 -8.11 -1.13 13.15
CA TYR A 27 -8.16 -1.79 11.84
C TYR A 27 -8.49 -3.27 11.90
N ARG A 28 -8.74 -3.80 13.11
CA ARG A 28 -9.04 -5.21 13.40
C ARG A 28 -8.03 -6.15 12.76
N ILE A 29 -6.73 -5.82 12.93
CA ILE A 29 -5.65 -6.66 12.41
C ILE A 29 -5.70 -8.01 13.16
N PRO A 30 -5.81 -9.14 12.44
CA PRO A 30 -5.83 -10.46 13.07
C PRO A 30 -4.54 -10.72 13.87
N LEU A 31 -4.69 -11.14 15.13
CA LEU A 31 -3.55 -11.36 16.04
C LEU A 31 -2.73 -12.60 15.69
N ASP A 32 -3.34 -13.57 14.99
CA ASP A 32 -2.70 -14.76 14.45
C ASP A 32 -1.69 -14.45 13.34
N LEU A 33 -1.73 -13.24 12.76
CA LEU A 33 -0.68 -12.72 11.88
C LEU A 33 0.55 -12.20 12.63
N ASN A 34 0.54 -12.24 13.97
CA ASN A 34 1.63 -11.85 14.86
C ASN A 34 2.15 -10.42 14.60
N PRO A 35 1.28 -9.38 14.64
CA PRO A 35 1.72 -8.00 14.45
C PRO A 35 2.70 -7.59 15.54
N VAL A 36 3.87 -7.10 15.14
CA VAL A 36 4.99 -6.77 16.05
C VAL A 36 5.76 -5.59 15.49
N LEU A 37 6.36 -4.76 16.35
CA LEU A 37 7.25 -3.70 15.88
C LEU A 37 8.60 -4.27 15.40
N PRO A 38 9.23 -3.64 14.39
CA PRO A 38 10.64 -3.90 14.09
C PRO A 38 11.54 -3.42 15.24
N SER A 39 12.78 -3.89 15.27
CA SER A 39 13.81 -3.31 16.17
C SER A 39 14.07 -1.84 15.80
N LYS A 40 14.60 -1.04 16.73
CA LYS A 40 14.82 0.41 16.52
C LYS A 40 15.66 0.74 15.29
N ASP A 41 16.64 -0.09 14.99
CA ASP A 41 17.57 0.09 13.88
C ASP A 41 17.24 -0.83 12.68
N GLU A 42 16.13 -1.56 12.76
CA GLU A 42 15.70 -2.45 11.69
C GLU A 42 14.98 -1.64 10.60
N THR A 43 15.59 -1.67 9.41
CA THR A 43 15.05 -1.01 8.23
C THR A 43 14.02 -1.90 7.54
N ILE A 44 13.16 -1.30 6.74
CA ILE A 44 12.09 -2.03 6.06
C ILE A 44 12.60 -3.03 4.99
N TYR A 45 13.76 -2.73 4.41
CA TYR A 45 14.40 -3.53 3.37
C TYR A 45 15.83 -3.89 3.80
N PRO A 46 16.28 -5.17 3.67
CA PRO A 46 15.63 -6.27 2.95
C PRO A 46 14.43 -6.90 3.69
N PHE A 47 13.46 -7.43 2.94
CA PHE A 47 12.31 -8.13 3.52
C PHE A 47 12.75 -9.42 4.21
N ARG A 48 12.35 -9.59 5.47
CA ARG A 48 12.72 -10.76 6.28
C ARG A 48 11.83 -11.95 5.95
N GLN A 49 12.44 -13.13 5.80
CA GLN A 49 11.70 -14.34 5.54
C GLN A 49 10.63 -14.60 6.62
N GLY A 50 9.41 -14.94 6.19
CA GLY A 50 8.27 -15.20 7.09
C GLY A 50 7.62 -13.94 7.68
N LYS A 51 8.12 -12.74 7.34
CA LYS A 51 7.51 -11.47 7.72
C LYS A 51 7.34 -10.60 6.49
N PHE A 52 6.40 -9.67 6.55
CA PHE A 52 6.44 -8.54 5.65
C PHE A 52 6.08 -7.28 6.44
N PRO A 53 6.74 -6.16 6.16
CA PRO A 53 6.47 -4.93 6.85
C PRO A 53 5.14 -4.33 6.38
N PHE A 54 4.32 -3.83 7.30
CA PHE A 54 3.00 -3.32 6.94
C PHE A 54 2.87 -1.84 7.30
N TYR A 55 2.87 -0.98 6.26
CA TYR A 55 2.69 0.45 6.45
C TYR A 55 1.27 0.76 6.91
N THR A 56 1.14 1.50 8.01
CA THR A 56 -0.16 1.92 8.57
C THR A 56 -1.02 2.72 7.58
N ARG A 57 -0.36 3.41 6.63
CA ARG A 57 -1.01 4.17 5.55
C ARG A 57 -1.73 3.30 4.53
N PHE A 58 -1.39 2.02 4.42
CA PHE A 58 -2.14 1.09 3.59
C PHE A 58 -3.57 0.95 4.09
N CYS A 59 -3.80 1.00 5.40
CA CYS A 59 -5.14 0.96 5.96
C CYS A 59 -5.82 2.32 6.03
N ASN A 60 -5.14 3.35 6.53
CA ASN A 60 -5.79 4.64 6.82
C ASN A 60 -5.94 5.55 5.59
N PHE A 61 -5.13 5.37 4.55
CA PHE A 61 -5.20 6.16 3.32
C PHE A 61 -5.70 5.32 2.15
N ALA A 62 -5.10 4.15 1.93
CA ALA A 62 -5.49 3.27 0.83
C ALA A 62 -6.69 2.36 1.18
N ASN A 63 -7.27 2.50 2.38
CA ASN A 63 -8.48 1.81 2.84
C ASN A 63 -8.42 0.28 2.80
N TYR A 64 -7.23 -0.32 2.94
CA TYR A 64 -7.11 -1.78 3.03
C TYR A 64 -7.40 -2.31 4.43
N ARG A 65 -7.88 -3.55 4.47
CA ARG A 65 -7.97 -4.42 5.64
C ARG A 65 -7.27 -5.74 5.30
N VAL A 66 -6.85 -6.46 6.35
CA VAL A 66 -6.26 -7.79 6.22
C VAL A 66 -7.29 -8.82 6.70
N PRO A 67 -7.52 -9.94 5.98
CA PRO A 67 -6.89 -10.34 4.72
C PRO A 67 -7.23 -9.42 3.53
N PHE A 68 -6.27 -9.28 2.60
CA PHE A 68 -6.43 -8.44 1.42
C PHE A 68 -7.48 -9.00 0.45
N SER A 69 -8.04 -8.13 -0.38
CA SER A 69 -8.97 -8.56 -1.42
C SER A 69 -8.30 -9.46 -2.46
N VAL A 70 -9.06 -10.40 -3.03
CA VAL A 70 -8.59 -11.26 -4.13
C VAL A 70 -8.11 -10.43 -5.32
N PHE A 71 -8.75 -9.29 -5.58
CA PHE A 71 -8.35 -8.41 -6.68
C PHE A 71 -6.99 -7.76 -6.44
N LEU A 72 -6.73 -7.21 -5.25
CA LEU A 72 -5.42 -6.68 -4.90
C LEU A 72 -4.33 -7.75 -5.08
N ILE A 73 -4.56 -8.97 -4.58
CA ILE A 73 -3.60 -10.06 -4.73
C ILE A 73 -3.33 -10.38 -6.20
N ARG A 74 -4.36 -10.42 -7.04
CA ARG A 74 -4.20 -10.63 -8.49
C ARG A 74 -3.39 -9.54 -9.17
N VAL A 75 -3.62 -8.27 -8.82
CA VAL A 75 -2.84 -7.14 -9.36
C VAL A 75 -1.37 -7.28 -8.96
N LEU A 76 -1.09 -7.50 -7.67
CA LEU A 76 0.29 -7.65 -7.17
C LEU A 76 1.02 -8.83 -7.82
N GLN A 77 0.33 -9.98 -7.98
CA GLN A 77 0.88 -11.17 -8.65
C GLN A 77 1.17 -10.91 -10.12
N PHE A 78 0.27 -10.23 -10.84
CA PHE A 78 0.46 -9.92 -12.25
C PHE A 78 1.71 -9.06 -12.49
N PHE A 79 1.87 -8.00 -11.69
CA PHE A 79 3.03 -7.10 -11.77
C PHE A 79 4.27 -7.63 -11.04
N ARG A 80 4.18 -8.81 -10.40
CA ARG A 80 5.27 -9.45 -9.65
C ARG A 80 5.91 -8.51 -8.63
N VAL A 81 5.07 -7.73 -7.93
CA VAL A 81 5.50 -6.72 -6.97
C VAL A 81 5.00 -7.05 -5.57
N HIS A 82 5.83 -6.84 -4.56
CA HIS A 82 5.43 -6.99 -3.18
C HIS A 82 4.61 -5.77 -2.74
N ILE A 83 3.56 -5.95 -1.93
CA ILE A 83 2.67 -4.84 -1.51
C ILE A 83 3.43 -3.66 -0.89
N CYS A 84 4.49 -3.95 -0.13
CA CYS A 84 5.36 -2.96 0.53
C CYS A 84 6.16 -2.09 -0.45
N GLN A 85 6.35 -2.56 -1.68
CA GLN A 85 7.03 -1.81 -2.72
C GLN A 85 6.06 -0.89 -3.48
N VAL A 86 4.75 -1.04 -3.28
CA VAL A 86 3.75 -0.16 -3.89
C VAL A 86 3.43 0.99 -2.93
N ASN A 87 3.49 2.22 -3.43
CA ASN A 87 3.16 3.38 -2.61
C ASN A 87 1.64 3.45 -2.30
N PRO A 88 1.21 4.16 -1.24
CA PRO A 88 -0.20 4.23 -0.85
C PRO A 88 -1.13 4.81 -1.92
N PHE A 89 -0.63 5.63 -2.84
CA PHE A 89 -1.43 6.17 -3.94
C PHE A 89 -1.81 5.08 -4.95
N GLY A 90 -0.84 4.25 -5.35
CA GLY A 90 -1.08 3.12 -6.24
C GLY A 90 -2.04 2.11 -5.62
N LEU A 91 -1.85 1.81 -4.33
CA LEU A 91 -2.75 0.94 -3.58
C LEU A 91 -4.17 1.53 -3.48
N SER A 92 -4.30 2.82 -3.21
CA SER A 92 -5.59 3.52 -3.16
C SER A 92 -6.35 3.42 -4.49
N ARG A 93 -5.65 3.59 -5.63
CA ARG A 93 -6.24 3.42 -6.97
C ARG A 93 -6.77 2.01 -7.21
N ILE A 94 -6.01 0.98 -6.84
CA ILE A 94 -6.47 -0.41 -6.94
C ILE A 94 -7.76 -0.60 -6.12
N ASN A 95 -7.80 -0.08 -4.89
CA ASN A 95 -8.95 -0.24 -4.01
C ASN A 95 -10.17 0.54 -4.51
N HIS A 96 -9.97 1.80 -4.95
CA HIS A 96 -11.04 2.61 -5.52
C HIS A 96 -11.62 1.98 -6.78
N PHE A 97 -10.77 1.48 -7.68
CA PHE A 97 -11.24 0.75 -8.85
C PHE A 97 -12.09 -0.46 -8.45
N GLU A 98 -11.60 -1.26 -7.50
CA GLU A 98 -12.32 -2.44 -7.02
C GLU A 98 -13.68 -2.09 -6.39
N ILE A 99 -13.72 -1.05 -5.56
CA ILE A 99 -14.95 -0.55 -4.93
C ILE A 99 -15.92 -0.05 -6.01
N SER A 100 -15.44 0.71 -6.98
CA SER A 100 -16.26 1.23 -8.08
C SER A 100 -16.87 0.12 -8.92
N CYS A 101 -16.11 -0.93 -9.26
CA CYS A 101 -16.67 -2.09 -9.96
C CYS A 101 -17.79 -2.76 -9.14
N ARG A 102 -17.55 -3.00 -7.85
CA ARG A 102 -18.54 -3.64 -6.97
C ARG A 102 -19.79 -2.79 -6.76
N ALA A 103 -19.64 -1.47 -6.66
CA ALA A 103 -20.77 -0.55 -6.55
C ALA A 103 -21.67 -0.56 -7.79
N GLN A 104 -21.17 -1.06 -8.93
CA GLN A 104 -21.91 -1.25 -10.17
C GLN A 104 -22.32 -2.71 -10.39
N ASP A 105 -22.26 -3.55 -9.36
CA ASP A 105 -22.51 -5.01 -9.41
C ASP A 105 -21.61 -5.76 -10.42
N ARG A 106 -20.43 -5.21 -10.70
CA ARG A 106 -19.42 -5.80 -11.59
C ARG A 106 -18.29 -6.40 -10.78
N ARG A 107 -17.74 -7.51 -11.28
CA ARG A 107 -16.49 -8.05 -10.76
C ARG A 107 -15.33 -7.17 -11.23
N PRO A 108 -14.39 -6.80 -10.35
CA PRO A 108 -13.20 -6.08 -10.77
C PRO A 108 -12.35 -6.95 -11.68
N ASP A 109 -11.94 -6.38 -12.81
CA ASP A 109 -11.21 -7.06 -13.87
C ASP A 109 -9.82 -6.44 -14.04
N LEU A 110 -8.80 -7.29 -14.13
CA LEU A 110 -7.41 -6.87 -14.19
C LEU A 110 -7.06 -6.17 -15.51
N ASP A 111 -7.62 -6.62 -16.63
CA ASP A 111 -7.36 -6.02 -17.93
C ASP A 111 -8.07 -4.69 -18.07
N VAL A 112 -9.27 -4.55 -17.50
CA VAL A 112 -9.96 -3.26 -17.38
C VAL A 112 -9.17 -2.30 -16.48
N PHE A 113 -8.63 -2.76 -15.35
CA PHE A 113 -7.77 -1.92 -14.52
C PHE A 113 -6.55 -1.41 -15.28
N ARG A 114 -5.89 -2.29 -16.04
CA ARG A 114 -4.71 -1.96 -16.87
C ARG A 114 -5.02 -1.06 -18.06
N TYR A 115 -6.29 -0.98 -18.47
CA TYR A 115 -6.74 -0.02 -19.47
C TYR A 115 -6.74 1.41 -18.91
N PHE A 116 -7.10 1.61 -17.65
CA PHE A 116 -7.08 2.93 -17.00
C PHE A 116 -5.70 3.31 -16.48
N TYR A 117 -4.94 2.32 -15.97
CA TYR A 117 -3.72 2.56 -15.22
C TYR A 117 -2.49 1.93 -15.88
N GLU A 118 -1.37 2.65 -15.76
CA GLU A 118 -0.04 2.21 -16.12
C GLU A 118 0.81 1.96 -14.87
N PHE A 119 1.47 0.80 -14.82
CA PHE A 119 2.39 0.48 -13.74
C PHE A 119 3.73 1.16 -14.00
N ILE A 120 4.15 2.03 -13.07
CA ILE A 120 5.36 2.84 -13.21
C ILE A 120 6.18 2.83 -11.92
N THR A 121 7.43 3.28 -12.01
CA THR A 121 8.24 3.62 -10.85
C THR A 121 8.01 5.07 -10.43
N ALA A 122 8.13 5.33 -9.13
CA ALA A 122 8.02 6.63 -8.50
C ALA A 122 9.06 6.71 -7.37
N GLY A 123 10.30 7.02 -7.73
CA GLY A 123 11.47 6.80 -6.87
C GLY A 123 11.72 5.30 -6.71
N ASP A 124 12.05 4.86 -5.49
CA ASP A 124 12.25 3.45 -5.13
C ASP A 124 10.96 2.63 -5.01
N TRP A 125 9.81 3.26 -5.25
CA TRP A 125 8.49 2.61 -5.13
C TRP A 125 7.85 2.42 -6.49
N TYR A 126 6.97 1.44 -6.55
CA TYR A 126 6.04 1.27 -7.64
C TYR A 126 4.71 1.99 -7.38
N THR A 127 4.04 2.38 -8.45
CA THR A 127 2.70 2.95 -8.39
C THR A 127 1.93 2.70 -9.68
N PHE A 128 0.67 3.14 -9.69
CA PHE A 128 -0.22 3.05 -10.84
C PHE A 128 -0.61 4.46 -11.26
N ALA A 129 -0.11 4.94 -12.40
CA ALA A 129 -0.44 6.25 -12.95
C ALA A 129 -1.63 6.15 -13.91
N HIS A 130 -2.40 7.22 -14.07
CA HIS A 130 -3.44 7.28 -15.10
C HIS A 130 -2.81 7.26 -16.49
N ARG A 131 -3.37 6.46 -17.41
CA ARG A 131 -2.93 6.46 -18.81
C ARG A 131 -3.32 7.75 -19.51
N LYS A 132 -2.36 8.34 -20.22
CA LYS A 132 -2.59 9.58 -20.99
C LYS A 132 -3.67 9.35 -22.06
N GLY A 133 -4.63 10.27 -22.15
CA GLY A 133 -5.72 10.21 -23.13
C GLY A 133 -6.88 9.29 -22.74
N ILE A 134 -6.80 8.60 -21.60
CA ILE A 134 -7.90 7.82 -21.06
C ILE A 134 -8.53 8.60 -19.90
N PRO A 135 -9.86 8.81 -19.87
CA PRO A 135 -10.52 9.44 -18.73
C PRO A 135 -10.27 8.63 -17.45
N PRO A 136 -9.84 9.28 -16.35
CA PRO A 136 -9.59 8.57 -15.10
C PRO A 136 -10.92 8.04 -14.55
N PRO A 137 -10.93 6.85 -13.94
CA PRO A 137 -12.16 6.30 -13.34
C PRO A 137 -12.58 7.04 -12.05
N SER A 138 -11.76 7.97 -11.54
CA SER A 138 -12.07 8.84 -10.40
C SER A 138 -11.48 10.24 -10.57
N SER A 139 -12.24 11.29 -10.23
CA SER A 139 -11.88 12.70 -10.45
C SER A 139 -11.07 13.36 -9.33
N ASP A 140 -11.14 12.89 -8.07
CA ASP A 140 -10.58 13.58 -6.90
C ASP A 140 -9.54 12.75 -6.14
N GLU A 141 -8.37 12.55 -6.73
CA GLU A 141 -7.24 11.90 -6.07
C GLU A 141 -6.34 12.91 -5.35
N ARG A 142 -5.95 12.62 -4.10
CA ARG A 142 -4.93 13.41 -3.41
C ARG A 142 -3.57 13.24 -4.09
N SER A 143 -2.86 14.35 -4.28
CA SER A 143 -1.53 14.38 -4.91
C SER A 143 -0.36 14.26 -3.94
N SER A 144 -0.58 14.39 -2.62
CA SER A 144 0.48 14.30 -1.61
C SER A 144 0.03 13.68 -0.29
N LEU A 145 0.96 12.99 0.38
CA LEU A 145 0.75 12.31 1.65
C LEU A 145 2.03 12.39 2.49
N LYS A 146 2.05 13.28 3.48
CA LYS A 146 3.23 13.50 4.32
C LYS A 146 3.50 12.30 5.23
N ASN A 147 4.78 11.99 5.41
CA ASN A 147 5.28 11.04 6.43
C ASN A 147 4.65 9.65 6.34
N TRP A 148 4.34 9.19 5.12
CA TRP A 148 3.62 7.93 4.94
C TRP A 148 4.51 6.71 5.19
N LYS A 149 5.82 6.87 5.00
CA LYS A 149 6.86 5.85 5.14
C LYS A 149 7.27 5.63 6.60
N ASP A 150 6.95 6.56 7.48
CA ASP A 150 7.47 6.63 8.85
C ASP A 150 6.80 5.63 9.82
N HIS A 151 5.63 5.09 9.48
CA HIS A 151 4.84 4.27 10.40
C HIS A 151 4.51 2.91 9.78
N PHE A 152 5.32 1.90 10.14
CA PHE A 152 5.11 0.50 9.78
C PHE A 152 5.38 -0.43 10.98
N PHE A 153 4.84 -1.64 10.93
CA PHE A 153 5.11 -2.71 11.88
C PHE A 153 5.38 -4.01 11.12
#